data_AF-A0A364NEF0-F1
#
_entry.id   AF-A0A364NEF0-F1
#
_cell.length_a   1.000
_cell.length_b   1.000
_cell.length_c   1.000
_cell.angle_alpha   90.00
_cell.angle_beta   90.00
_cell.angle_gamma   90.00
#
_symmetry.space_group_name_H-M   'P 1'
#
loop_
_entity.id
_entity.type
_entity.pdbx_description
1 polymer ?
#
loop_
_entity_poly.entity_id
_entity_poly.type
_entity_poly.pdbx_seq_one_letter_code
_entity_poly.pdbx_strand_id
1 'polypeptide(L)'
;MSDRSKYYILGAFLAGVALTAAYNKRLSAEENKNVVSDSRLVQQQNLLSNLAKIDDLDILKKSLLEIQRSLAEGTGDIKEGIEGCIGDTPLIRIKSLSEYTGCDILAKAEFLNGAGNSPKDRVALSIIEMAEEKGLLVPHSGDTIYEGTVGSTGISLAAICRARGYKAHICMPNDMAIEKSDLLLKLGAEVERVRPAPIVDQKQFVNLARAQAEEHTASSEKPGRGLFADQFETEANWRAHFTGTGPEIYEQTGRRLDAFISGAGTGGTISGVAMFLKSKLPDLKVVLADPPGSGLYNRIKYGVMFDPKEREGTRRRHQVDTIVEGIGINRVTHNFDIGRELVDDAIRVTDDQAISMARWLVEHDGIFVGSSSAVNCVAATKLAKSLGPGHRIVTILCDSPARCTPGDSIPSTTRTLLPVANSRNQQSQPYRNRKRRKRRRKKLFIHPNESMSHPRMSKANGINKTKQPNPRLIERRLHQKCTEMKISTRNPSLAVKISQMRLTIAPIVHVETGKTAPDFPPTMLSLFSLTEAQLDALATFYSQTHYSEHTFQYPMTMNWAHLFLDRCEGLPDDCRLDDVERLRVKMRMFARFIGMRGAETPTWEYERQMEILGNKIRWSVREEEERAERKAYSGPASLP
;
A
#
# COMPACT_ATOMS: atom_id res chain seq x y z
N MET A 1 -41.66 9.66 -48.62
CA MET A 1 -40.34 9.40 -49.27
C MET A 1 -39.76 8.15 -48.62
N SER A 2 -39.20 7.21 -49.39
CA SER A 2 -38.74 5.91 -48.85
C SER A 2 -37.40 6.02 -48.11
N ASP A 3 -37.14 5.12 -47.15
CA ASP A 3 -35.98 5.18 -46.23
C ASP A 3 -34.61 5.27 -46.92
N ARG A 4 -34.50 4.91 -48.21
CA ARG A 4 -33.27 5.08 -48.98
C ARG A 4 -32.82 6.54 -49.06
N SER A 5 -33.73 7.53 -49.02
CA SER A 5 -33.33 8.94 -49.10
C SER A 5 -32.48 9.41 -47.91
N LYS A 6 -32.67 8.84 -46.71
CA LYS A 6 -31.86 9.16 -45.52
C LYS A 6 -30.40 8.70 -45.70
N TYR A 7 -30.19 7.51 -46.26
CA TYR A 7 -28.86 6.99 -46.56
C TYR A 7 -28.15 7.78 -47.66
N TYR A 8 -28.88 8.26 -48.68
CA TYR A 8 -28.30 9.17 -49.69
C TYR A 8 -27.91 10.53 -49.11
N ILE A 9 -28.72 11.11 -48.21
CA ILE A 9 -28.38 12.38 -47.54
C ILE A 9 -27.17 12.20 -46.63
N LEU A 10 -27.12 11.14 -45.82
CA LEU A 10 -25.97 10.85 -44.96
C LEU A 10 -24.70 10.55 -45.76
N GLY A 11 -24.81 9.78 -46.86
CA GLY A 11 -23.71 9.51 -47.78
C GLY A 11 -23.19 10.76 -48.47
N ALA A 12 -24.08 11.65 -48.93
CA ALA A 12 -23.71 12.93 -49.51
C ALA A 12 -23.03 13.87 -48.50
N PHE A 13 -23.50 13.89 -47.25
CA PHE A 13 -22.89 14.66 -46.17
C PHE A 13 -21.46 14.15 -45.85
N LEU A 14 -21.29 12.84 -45.67
CA LEU A 14 -19.99 12.23 -45.41
C LEU A 14 -19.01 12.41 -46.59
N ALA A 15 -19.50 12.28 -47.83
CA ALA A 15 -18.71 12.57 -49.03
C ALA A 15 -18.29 14.04 -49.10
N GLY A 16 -19.19 14.98 -48.76
CA GLY A 16 -18.88 16.40 -48.67
C GLY A 16 -17.79 16.70 -47.65
N VAL A 17 -17.92 16.18 -46.43
CA VAL A 17 -16.91 16.33 -45.36
C VAL A 17 -15.55 15.76 -45.79
N ALA A 18 -15.52 14.59 -46.43
CA ALA A 18 -14.30 13.99 -46.95
C ALA A 18 -13.66 14.84 -48.07
N LEU A 19 -14.47 15.40 -48.96
CA LEU A 19 -14.00 16.28 -50.05
C LEU A 19 -13.41 17.59 -49.49
N THR A 20 -14.08 18.22 -48.53
CA THR A 20 -13.59 19.43 -47.85
C THR A 20 -12.30 19.15 -47.07
N ALA A 21 -12.20 18.02 -46.37
CA ALA A 21 -10.97 17.62 -45.68
C ALA A 21 -9.80 17.38 -46.68
N ALA A 22 -10.07 16.74 -47.82
CA ALA A 22 -9.07 16.54 -48.87
C ALA A 22 -8.65 17.85 -49.55
N TYR A 23 -9.60 18.77 -49.78
CA TYR A 23 -9.33 20.10 -50.35
C TYR A 23 -8.51 20.97 -49.40
N ASN A 24 -8.88 21.03 -48.11
CA ASN A 24 -8.11 21.74 -47.08
C ASN A 24 -6.70 21.15 -46.91
N LYS A 25 -6.55 19.81 -46.98
CA LYS A 25 -5.25 19.14 -46.97
C LYS A 25 -4.40 19.49 -48.19
N ARG A 26 -5.02 19.72 -49.35
CA ARG A 26 -4.31 20.14 -50.58
C ARG A 26 -3.86 21.60 -50.52
N LEU A 27 -4.73 22.50 -50.07
CA LEU A 27 -4.37 23.91 -49.78
C LEU A 27 -3.22 24.00 -48.76
N SER A 28 -3.32 23.24 -47.67
CA SER A 28 -2.27 23.19 -46.64
C SER A 28 -0.93 22.63 -47.14
N ALA A 29 -0.93 21.84 -48.22
CA ALA A 29 0.27 21.28 -48.83
C ALA A 29 0.95 22.23 -49.84
N GLU A 30 0.22 23.21 -50.38
CA GLU A 30 0.77 24.20 -51.31
C GLU A 30 1.36 25.43 -50.59
N GLU A 31 0.90 25.77 -49.37
CA GLU A 31 1.30 27.01 -48.69
C GLU A 31 2.41 26.93 -47.62
N ASN A 32 2.82 25.75 -47.11
CA ASN A 32 3.78 25.70 -45.99
C ASN A 32 4.98 24.75 -46.17
N LYS A 33 6.03 25.27 -46.84
CA LYS A 33 7.41 24.89 -46.58
C LYS A 33 7.95 25.63 -45.34
N ASN A 34 7.60 25.20 -44.13
CA ASN A 34 8.27 25.63 -42.91
C ASN A 34 8.25 24.54 -41.82
N VAL A 35 9.41 24.32 -41.18
CA VAL A 35 9.71 23.14 -40.36
C VAL A 35 9.31 23.35 -38.89
N VAL A 36 8.00 23.34 -38.58
CA VAL A 36 7.49 23.46 -37.19
C VAL A 36 6.18 22.65 -36.94
N SER A 37 5.95 21.53 -37.63
CA SER A 37 4.66 20.81 -37.57
C SER A 37 4.68 19.41 -36.92
N ASP A 38 5.81 18.68 -36.92
CA ASP A 38 5.81 17.26 -36.52
C ASP A 38 5.48 17.02 -35.03
N SER A 39 5.96 17.86 -34.10
CA SER A 39 5.68 17.66 -32.67
C SER A 39 4.19 17.86 -32.33
N ARG A 40 3.55 18.89 -32.91
CA ARG A 40 2.11 19.16 -32.75
C ARG A 40 1.25 18.05 -33.35
N LEU A 41 1.63 17.53 -34.52
CA LEU A 41 0.92 16.41 -35.16
C LEU A 41 1.02 15.12 -34.33
N VAL A 42 2.19 14.80 -33.79
CA VAL A 42 2.37 13.64 -32.89
C VAL A 42 1.59 13.82 -31.58
N GLN A 43 1.58 15.03 -31.00
CA GLN A 43 0.84 15.33 -29.78
C GLN A 43 -0.69 15.23 -30.00
N GLN A 44 -1.19 15.74 -31.12
CA GLN A 44 -2.59 15.58 -31.54
C GLN A 44 -2.97 14.13 -31.84
N GLN A 45 -2.09 13.36 -32.51
CA GLN A 45 -2.32 11.93 -32.75
C GLN A 45 -2.41 11.13 -31.45
N ASN A 46 -1.54 11.41 -30.47
CA ASN A 46 -1.60 10.77 -29.15
C ASN A 46 -2.90 11.10 -28.42
N LEU A 47 -3.31 12.37 -28.40
CA LEU A 47 -4.59 12.83 -27.85
C LEU A 47 -5.79 12.14 -28.50
N LEU A 48 -5.85 12.13 -29.84
CA LEU A 48 -6.91 11.45 -30.60
C LEU A 48 -6.92 9.94 -30.36
N SER A 49 -5.74 9.30 -30.23
CA SER A 49 -5.62 7.87 -29.92
C SER A 49 -6.08 7.51 -28.51
N ASN A 50 -6.09 8.47 -27.58
CA ASN A 50 -6.58 8.28 -26.22
C ASN A 50 -8.07 8.59 -26.12
N LEU A 51 -8.56 9.63 -26.80
CA LEU A 51 -9.99 9.91 -26.95
C LEU A 51 -10.74 8.76 -27.63
N ALA A 52 -10.12 8.10 -28.62
CA ALA A 52 -10.70 6.92 -29.31
C ALA A 52 -10.83 5.65 -28.45
N LYS A 53 -10.42 5.68 -27.17
CA LYS A 53 -10.56 4.57 -26.19
C LYS A 53 -11.68 4.81 -25.17
N ILE A 54 -12.44 5.89 -25.32
CA ILE A 54 -13.55 6.26 -24.43
C ILE A 54 -14.85 5.74 -25.05
N ASP A 55 -15.46 4.73 -24.43
CA ASP A 55 -16.72 4.12 -24.91
C ASP A 55 -17.96 5.00 -24.67
N ASP A 56 -17.84 6.04 -23.85
CA ASP A 56 -18.91 6.98 -23.50
C ASP A 56 -18.87 8.24 -24.40
N LEU A 57 -19.88 8.37 -25.26
CA LEU A 57 -19.98 9.43 -26.26
C LEU A 57 -20.11 10.84 -25.66
N ASP A 58 -20.66 10.99 -24.45
CA ASP A 58 -20.89 12.31 -23.84
C ASP A 58 -19.68 12.77 -23.03
N ILE A 59 -18.94 11.85 -22.40
CA ILE A 59 -17.59 12.13 -21.88
C ILE A 59 -16.67 12.57 -23.02
N LEU A 60 -16.66 11.82 -24.13
CA LEU A 60 -15.81 12.11 -25.29
C LEU A 60 -16.11 13.49 -25.88
N LYS A 61 -17.40 13.87 -26.01
CA LYS A 61 -17.81 15.24 -26.40
C LYS A 61 -17.34 16.30 -25.41
N LYS A 62 -17.51 16.07 -24.10
CA LYS A 62 -17.14 17.06 -23.08
C LYS A 62 -15.63 17.31 -23.07
N SER A 63 -14.82 16.25 -23.08
CA SER A 63 -13.36 16.36 -23.19
C SER A 63 -12.93 17.01 -24.50
N LEU A 64 -13.57 16.70 -25.64
CA LEU A 64 -13.32 17.39 -26.91
C LEU A 64 -13.65 18.89 -26.82
N LEU A 65 -14.74 19.27 -26.16
CA LEU A 65 -15.13 20.67 -25.94
C LEU A 65 -14.13 21.40 -25.04
N GLU A 66 -13.67 20.78 -23.95
CA GLU A 66 -12.65 21.35 -23.07
C GLU A 66 -11.29 21.50 -23.78
N ILE A 67 -10.86 20.49 -24.55
CA ILE A 67 -9.64 20.54 -25.38
C ILE A 67 -9.77 21.60 -26.48
N GLN A 68 -10.90 21.67 -27.18
CA GLN A 68 -11.15 22.71 -28.19
C GLN A 68 -11.19 24.11 -27.58
N ARG A 69 -11.74 24.26 -26.37
CA ARG A 69 -11.76 25.54 -25.65
C ARG A 69 -10.34 25.95 -25.24
N SER A 70 -9.57 25.06 -24.62
CA SER A 70 -8.15 25.26 -24.28
C SER A 70 -7.31 25.64 -25.50
N LEU A 71 -7.48 24.95 -26.63
CA LEU A 71 -6.79 25.25 -27.89
C LEU A 71 -7.23 26.58 -28.52
N ALA A 72 -8.48 26.99 -28.34
CA ALA A 72 -9.01 28.26 -28.85
C ALA A 72 -8.66 29.46 -27.95
N GLU A 73 -8.59 29.25 -26.63
CA GLU A 73 -8.17 30.22 -25.62
C GLU A 73 -6.63 30.39 -25.58
N GLY A 74 -5.89 29.53 -26.30
CA GLY A 74 -4.42 29.53 -26.33
C GLY A 74 -3.76 28.99 -25.05
N THR A 75 -4.58 28.54 -24.09
CA THR A 75 -4.17 27.94 -22.82
C THR A 75 -3.80 26.47 -23.04
N GLY A 76 -2.53 26.24 -23.41
CA GLY A 76 -1.97 24.88 -23.43
C GLY A 76 -1.94 24.25 -22.02
N ASP A 77 -1.32 23.07 -21.89
CA ASP A 77 -1.13 22.43 -20.58
C ASP A 77 -0.04 23.14 -19.74
N ILE A 78 -0.35 24.35 -19.31
CA ILE A 78 0.49 25.21 -18.46
C ILE A 78 0.05 24.96 -17.02
N LYS A 79 0.94 24.39 -16.21
CA LYS A 79 0.67 24.17 -14.78
C LYS A 79 0.85 25.47 -13.98
N GLU A 80 -0.01 25.69 -13.01
CA GLU A 80 0.13 26.80 -12.05
C GLU A 80 1.02 26.38 -10.87
N GLY A 81 2.03 27.19 -10.56
CA GLY A 81 2.96 26.94 -9.46
C GLY A 81 3.82 25.69 -9.63
N ILE A 82 4.43 25.23 -8.54
CA ILE A 82 5.16 23.96 -8.48
C ILE A 82 4.23 22.82 -8.02
N GLU A 83 3.16 23.17 -7.31
CA GLU A 83 2.08 22.31 -6.88
C GLU A 83 1.27 21.74 -8.06
N GLY A 84 1.04 22.51 -9.13
CA GLY A 84 0.41 22.02 -10.36
C GLY A 84 1.25 20.98 -11.12
N CYS A 85 2.52 20.79 -10.72
CA CYS A 85 3.42 19.74 -11.21
C CYS A 85 3.48 18.52 -10.27
N ILE A 86 2.59 18.43 -9.27
CA ILE A 86 2.45 17.26 -8.39
C ILE A 86 1.32 16.38 -8.92
N GLY A 87 1.57 15.07 -9.05
CA GLY A 87 0.64 14.14 -9.69
C GLY A 87 0.93 13.86 -11.16
N ASP A 88 0.03 13.08 -11.78
CA ASP A 88 0.13 12.59 -13.18
C ASP A 88 1.52 12.03 -13.56
N THR A 89 2.18 11.36 -12.63
CA THR A 89 3.54 10.85 -12.84
C THR A 89 3.53 9.71 -13.85
N PRO A 90 4.59 9.50 -14.65
CA PRO A 90 4.56 8.45 -15.67
C PRO A 90 4.64 7.05 -15.07
N LEU A 91 3.96 6.09 -15.72
CA LEU A 91 4.08 4.66 -15.42
C LEU A 91 5.12 4.04 -16.37
N ILE A 92 6.28 3.66 -15.82
CA ILE A 92 7.43 3.17 -16.59
C ILE A 92 7.46 1.65 -16.57
N ARG A 93 7.60 1.00 -17.73
CA ARG A 93 7.94 -0.44 -17.80
C ARG A 93 9.43 -0.62 -17.52
N ILE A 94 9.78 -1.35 -16.47
CA ILE A 94 11.16 -1.76 -16.21
C ILE A 94 11.47 -2.94 -17.13
N LYS A 95 12.29 -2.72 -18.15
CA LYS A 95 12.53 -3.69 -19.24
C LYS A 95 13.29 -4.90 -18.71
N SER A 96 14.41 -4.67 -18.04
CA SER A 96 15.30 -5.76 -17.58
C SER A 96 14.58 -6.73 -16.64
N LEU A 97 13.75 -6.21 -15.72
CA LEU A 97 12.97 -7.03 -14.78
C LEU A 97 11.77 -7.71 -15.46
N SER A 98 11.12 -7.04 -16.41
CA SER A 98 10.03 -7.63 -17.20
C SER A 98 10.54 -8.83 -18.01
N GLU A 99 11.63 -8.63 -18.76
CA GLU A 99 12.27 -9.66 -19.58
C GLU A 99 12.77 -10.84 -18.73
N TYR A 100 13.37 -10.57 -17.57
CA TYR A 100 13.86 -11.59 -16.65
C TYR A 100 12.76 -12.46 -16.01
N THR A 101 11.53 -11.95 -15.91
CA THR A 101 10.41 -12.63 -15.22
C THR A 101 9.31 -13.11 -16.16
N GLY A 102 9.28 -12.62 -17.40
CA GLY A 102 8.16 -12.83 -18.33
C GLY A 102 6.86 -12.11 -17.91
N CYS A 103 6.93 -11.21 -16.93
CA CYS A 103 5.82 -10.39 -16.45
C CYS A 103 5.92 -8.95 -17.00
N ASP A 104 4.82 -8.20 -17.01
CA ASP A 104 4.87 -6.75 -17.19
C ASP A 104 5.18 -6.11 -15.81
N ILE A 105 6.46 -5.85 -15.51
CA ILE A 105 6.85 -5.12 -14.29
C ILE A 105 6.86 -3.63 -14.61
N LEU A 106 5.88 -2.93 -14.04
CA LEU A 106 5.61 -1.51 -14.22
C LEU A 106 5.90 -0.75 -12.92
N ALA A 107 6.26 0.53 -13.06
CA ALA A 107 6.82 1.30 -11.97
C ALA A 107 6.37 2.77 -12.05
N LYS A 108 5.58 3.21 -11.07
CA LYS A 108 5.05 4.57 -10.97
C LYS A 108 6.15 5.52 -10.52
N ALA A 109 6.53 6.47 -11.37
CA ALA A 109 7.72 7.30 -11.21
C ALA A 109 7.48 8.51 -10.30
N GLU A 110 7.19 8.26 -9.02
CA GLU A 110 6.92 9.32 -8.03
C GLU A 110 8.13 10.21 -7.71
N PHE A 111 9.35 9.79 -8.10
CA PHE A 111 10.54 10.64 -8.10
C PHE A 111 10.50 11.78 -9.13
N LEU A 112 9.45 11.85 -9.97
CA LEU A 112 9.22 12.92 -10.97
C LEU A 112 8.12 13.93 -10.58
N ASN A 113 7.58 13.88 -9.36
CA ASN A 113 6.72 14.96 -8.85
C ASN A 113 7.50 16.30 -8.81
N GLY A 114 6.81 17.43 -8.99
CA GLY A 114 7.46 18.73 -9.21
C GLY A 114 8.27 19.31 -8.04
N ALA A 115 7.85 19.09 -6.79
CA ALA A 115 8.31 19.88 -5.64
C ALA A 115 9.52 19.26 -4.92
N GLY A 116 9.28 18.29 -4.02
CA GLY A 116 10.32 17.50 -3.37
C GLY A 116 10.73 16.25 -4.17
N ASN A 117 10.14 16.05 -5.36
CA ASN A 117 10.30 14.92 -6.28
C ASN A 117 10.36 13.58 -5.53
N SER A 118 9.27 13.31 -4.81
CA SER A 118 8.96 12.05 -4.14
C SER A 118 7.44 11.89 -3.97
N PRO A 119 6.90 10.71 -3.61
CA PRO A 119 5.47 10.56 -3.35
C PRO A 119 4.97 11.38 -2.15
N LYS A 120 5.88 11.95 -1.34
CA LYS A 120 5.51 12.85 -0.24
C LYS A 120 5.08 14.23 -0.72
N ASP A 121 5.31 14.58 -1.97
CA ASP A 121 4.80 15.81 -2.59
C ASP A 121 3.26 15.81 -2.55
N ARG A 122 2.64 14.69 -2.94
CA ARG A 122 1.19 14.49 -2.88
C ARG A 122 0.64 14.59 -1.45
N VAL A 123 1.36 14.00 -0.49
CA VAL A 123 0.98 13.98 0.92
C VAL A 123 1.05 15.38 1.52
N ALA A 124 2.15 16.10 1.28
CA ALA A 124 2.33 17.47 1.75
C ALA A 124 1.31 18.43 1.12
N LEU A 125 1.03 18.30 -0.18
CA LEU A 125 -0.01 19.06 -0.86
C LEU A 125 -1.39 18.80 -0.24
N SER A 126 -1.79 17.54 -0.09
CA SER A 126 -3.11 17.17 0.45
C SER A 126 -3.28 17.56 1.92
N ILE A 127 -2.21 17.58 2.72
CA ILE A 127 -2.26 18.10 4.11
C ILE A 127 -2.58 19.60 4.10
N ILE A 128 -1.95 20.37 3.22
CA ILE A 128 -2.15 21.82 3.11
C ILE A 128 -3.56 22.11 2.59
N GLU A 129 -3.97 21.47 1.50
CA GLU A 129 -5.31 21.65 0.90
C GLU A 129 -6.43 21.30 1.88
N MET A 130 -6.33 20.17 2.59
CA MET A 130 -7.32 19.80 3.60
C MET A 130 -7.34 20.76 4.80
N ALA A 131 -6.22 21.40 5.12
CA ALA A 131 -6.15 22.41 6.18
C ALA A 131 -6.71 23.77 5.73
N GLU A 132 -6.53 24.13 4.45
CA GLU A 132 -7.17 25.29 3.81
C GLU A 132 -8.69 25.10 3.72
N GLU A 133 -9.17 23.95 3.24
CA GLU A 133 -10.59 23.56 3.19
C GLU A 133 -11.29 23.65 4.57
N LYS A 134 -10.56 23.30 5.64
CA LYS A 134 -11.04 23.36 7.03
C LYS A 134 -10.89 24.74 7.69
N GLY A 135 -10.33 25.73 7.00
CA GLY A 135 -10.04 27.06 7.57
C GLY A 135 -9.01 27.04 8.71
N LEU A 136 -8.17 26.00 8.77
CA LEU A 136 -7.06 25.89 9.71
C LEU A 136 -5.88 26.73 9.23
N LEU A 137 -5.62 26.71 7.92
CA LEU A 137 -4.70 27.59 7.20
C LEU A 137 -5.48 28.55 6.29
N VAL A 138 -4.87 29.68 5.95
CA VAL A 138 -5.34 30.59 4.89
C VAL A 138 -4.21 30.80 3.88
N PRO A 139 -4.43 30.68 2.55
CA PRO A 139 -3.37 30.85 1.56
C PRO A 139 -2.61 32.18 1.73
N HIS A 140 -1.29 32.14 1.61
CA HIS A 140 -0.39 33.29 1.77
C HIS A 140 -0.44 34.02 3.13
N SER A 141 -1.01 33.41 4.18
CA SER A 141 -1.08 34.01 5.53
C SER A 141 0.29 34.19 6.21
N GLY A 142 1.31 33.44 5.80
CA GLY A 142 2.57 33.32 6.53
C GLY A 142 2.49 32.39 7.75
N ASP A 143 1.40 31.63 7.90
CA ASP A 143 1.26 30.55 8.90
C ASP A 143 2.41 29.53 8.78
N THR A 144 2.71 28.85 9.88
CA THR A 144 3.86 27.95 9.99
C THR A 144 3.42 26.50 10.13
N ILE A 145 3.87 25.66 9.21
CA ILE A 145 3.62 24.22 9.22
C ILE A 145 4.80 23.50 9.85
N TYR A 146 4.53 22.80 10.95
CA TYR A 146 5.49 22.04 11.74
C TYR A 146 5.43 20.55 11.37
N GLU A 147 6.59 19.91 11.23
CA GLU A 147 6.67 18.46 11.02
C GLU A 147 7.94 17.86 11.65
N GLY A 148 7.78 16.70 12.29
CA GLY A 148 8.90 15.92 12.80
C GLY A 148 9.37 14.89 11.78
N THR A 149 10.42 15.18 11.00
CA THR A 149 10.86 14.29 9.93
C THR A 149 12.33 14.46 9.55
N VAL A 150 12.94 13.34 9.12
CA VAL A 150 14.30 13.28 8.56
C VAL A 150 14.33 13.00 7.06
N GLY A 151 13.16 12.75 6.47
CA GLY A 151 13.01 12.24 5.11
C GLY A 151 12.22 13.17 4.19
N SER A 152 11.85 12.61 3.03
CA SER A 152 11.32 13.32 1.86
C SER A 152 10.11 14.23 2.18
N THR A 153 9.29 13.90 3.19
CA THR A 153 8.16 14.73 3.66
C THR A 153 8.58 16.15 4.06
N GLY A 154 9.74 16.32 4.70
CA GLY A 154 10.21 17.65 5.09
C GLY A 154 10.61 18.50 3.89
N ILE A 155 11.17 17.86 2.85
CA ILE A 155 11.56 18.49 1.59
C ILE A 155 10.31 18.92 0.82
N SER A 156 9.31 18.02 0.71
CA SER A 156 8.02 18.29 0.09
C SER A 156 7.28 19.44 0.78
N LEU A 157 7.20 19.42 2.12
CA LEU A 157 6.60 20.51 2.90
C LEU A 157 7.36 21.83 2.69
N ALA A 158 8.70 21.84 2.82
CA ALA A 158 9.49 23.05 2.61
C ALA A 158 9.24 23.71 1.25
N ALA A 159 9.24 22.92 0.17
CA ALA A 159 8.99 23.42 -1.18
C ALA A 159 7.56 23.96 -1.37
N ILE A 160 6.53 23.20 -0.95
CA ILE A 160 5.12 23.58 -1.17
C ILE A 160 4.71 24.74 -0.23
N CYS A 161 5.20 24.77 1.00
CA CYS A 161 4.99 25.90 1.91
C CYS A 161 5.50 27.19 1.28
N ARG A 162 6.71 27.19 0.70
CA ARG A 162 7.26 28.37 0.03
C ARG A 162 6.46 28.79 -1.21
N ALA A 163 5.92 27.85 -1.98
CA ALA A 163 5.04 28.16 -3.11
C ALA A 163 3.73 28.83 -2.67
N ARG A 164 3.06 28.29 -1.65
CA ARG A 164 1.77 28.81 -1.13
C ARG A 164 1.86 29.92 -0.08
N GLY A 165 3.07 30.45 0.17
CA GLY A 165 3.28 31.57 1.10
C GLY A 165 3.18 31.21 2.60
N TYR A 166 3.41 29.94 2.94
CA TYR A 166 3.58 29.44 4.31
C TYR A 166 5.07 29.35 4.70
N LYS A 167 5.31 29.19 6.00
CA LYS A 167 6.62 28.80 6.55
C LYS A 167 6.61 27.30 6.87
N ALA A 168 7.77 26.66 6.78
CA ALA A 168 7.96 25.27 7.21
C ALA A 168 8.97 25.22 8.36
N HIS A 169 8.65 24.50 9.43
CA HIS A 169 9.53 24.27 10.58
C HIS A 169 9.72 22.76 10.80
N ILE A 170 10.92 22.26 10.47
CA ILE A 170 11.22 20.83 10.47
C ILE A 170 12.05 20.46 11.70
N CYS A 171 11.48 19.63 12.57
CA CYS A 171 12.19 19.05 13.70
C CYS A 171 12.85 17.72 13.30
N MET A 172 14.15 17.57 13.56
CA MET A 172 14.90 16.35 13.24
C MET A 172 15.96 16.00 14.29
N PRO A 173 16.35 14.72 14.45
CA PRO A 173 17.48 14.32 15.28
C PRO A 173 18.81 14.93 14.82
N ASN A 174 19.67 15.25 15.79
CA ASN A 174 20.95 15.93 15.58
C ASN A 174 22.13 15.00 15.25
N ASP A 175 21.91 13.69 15.24
CA ASP A 175 22.83 12.66 14.73
C ASP A 175 22.64 12.40 13.23
N MET A 176 21.63 13.01 12.60
CA MET A 176 21.47 13.00 11.15
C MET A 176 22.58 13.81 10.47
N ALA A 177 23.00 13.34 9.30
CA ALA A 177 24.02 13.99 8.48
C ALA A 177 23.64 15.44 8.13
N ILE A 178 24.64 16.32 8.09
CA ILE A 178 24.44 17.77 8.00
C ILE A 178 23.78 18.16 6.66
N GLU A 179 24.13 17.42 5.61
CA GLU A 179 23.64 17.53 4.25
C GLU A 179 22.11 17.40 4.16
N LYS A 180 21.47 16.63 5.05
CA LYS A 180 20.01 16.47 5.07
C LYS A 180 19.27 17.74 5.49
N SER A 181 19.82 18.54 6.42
CA SER A 181 19.21 19.83 6.76
C SER A 181 19.61 20.95 5.81
N ASP A 182 20.78 20.87 5.18
CA ASP A 182 21.27 21.89 4.25
C ASP A 182 20.29 22.09 3.06
N LEU A 183 19.72 21.01 2.53
CA LEU A 183 18.66 21.10 1.51
C LEU A 183 17.38 21.79 2.05
N LEU A 184 16.96 21.47 3.28
CA LEU A 184 15.78 22.09 3.90
C LEU A 184 15.98 23.59 4.13
N LEU A 185 17.14 23.98 4.64
CA LEU A 185 17.52 25.39 4.84
C LEU A 185 17.59 26.14 3.49
N LYS A 186 18.08 25.51 2.42
CA LYS A 186 18.10 26.07 1.05
C LYS A 186 16.71 26.19 0.44
N LEU A 187 15.78 25.30 0.79
CA LEU A 187 14.34 25.43 0.49
C LEU A 187 13.64 26.42 1.45
N GLY A 188 14.38 27.10 2.32
CA GLY A 188 13.84 28.11 3.23
C GLY A 188 12.97 27.56 4.35
N ALA A 189 13.11 26.29 4.74
CA ALA A 189 12.55 25.80 6.00
C ALA A 189 13.44 26.22 7.17
N GLU A 190 12.80 26.50 8.31
CA GLU A 190 13.48 26.51 9.60
C GLU A 190 13.73 25.05 10.02
N VAL A 191 14.92 24.75 10.55
CA VAL A 191 15.29 23.38 10.93
C VAL A 191 15.79 23.33 12.36
N GLU A 192 15.02 22.68 13.24
CA GLU A 192 15.43 22.42 14.61
C GLU A 192 16.05 21.03 14.73
N ARG A 193 17.30 20.99 15.23
CA ARG A 193 18.03 19.74 15.48
C ARG A 193 17.98 19.38 16.96
N VAL A 194 17.22 18.34 17.29
CA VAL A 194 17.01 17.86 18.66
C VAL A 194 17.83 16.62 18.96
N ARG A 195 18.00 16.27 20.24
CA ARG A 195 18.66 15.01 20.62
C ARG A 195 17.78 13.80 20.23
N PRO A 196 18.33 12.70 19.68
CA PRO A 196 17.61 11.45 19.50
C PRO A 196 16.97 10.97 20.80
N ALA A 197 15.66 10.68 20.76
CA ALA A 197 14.88 10.23 21.90
C ALA A 197 13.82 9.19 21.47
N PRO A 198 13.39 8.28 22.36
CA PRO A 198 12.30 7.34 22.08
C PRO A 198 10.97 8.05 21.82
N ILE A 199 10.06 7.43 21.06
CA ILE A 199 8.76 8.02 20.69
C ILE A 199 7.84 8.39 21.86
N VAL A 200 8.10 7.85 23.06
CA VAL A 200 7.39 8.19 24.31
C VAL A 200 7.92 9.44 25.01
N ASP A 201 9.07 9.97 24.58
CA ASP A 201 9.66 11.19 25.12
C ASP A 201 9.01 12.42 24.45
N GLN A 202 8.58 13.40 25.25
CA GLN A 202 8.01 14.66 24.75
C GLN A 202 9.02 15.47 23.92
N LYS A 203 10.33 15.30 24.17
CA LYS A 203 11.42 15.95 23.43
C LYS A 203 11.84 15.21 22.16
N GLN A 204 11.19 14.09 21.84
CA GLN A 204 11.36 13.43 20.56
C GLN A 204 10.81 14.33 19.44
N PHE A 205 11.50 14.35 18.30
CA PHE A 205 11.31 15.35 17.23
C PHE A 205 9.87 15.46 16.65
N VAL A 206 9.06 14.39 16.68
CA VAL A 206 7.65 14.43 16.25
C VAL A 206 6.78 15.05 17.35
N ASN A 207 7.00 14.66 18.61
CA ASN A 207 6.26 15.20 19.74
C ASN A 207 6.59 16.69 19.98
N LEU A 208 7.84 17.10 19.78
CA LEU A 208 8.23 18.51 19.86
C LEU A 208 7.58 19.34 18.75
N ALA A 209 7.60 18.87 17.49
CA ALA A 209 6.95 19.57 16.38
C ALA A 209 5.44 19.78 16.64
N ARG A 210 4.75 18.78 17.20
CA ARG A 210 3.35 18.90 17.62
C ARG A 210 3.17 19.97 18.71
N ALA A 211 3.92 19.87 19.80
CA ALA A 211 3.84 20.80 20.92
C ALA A 211 4.15 22.25 20.50
N GLN A 212 5.10 22.45 19.60
CA GLN A 212 5.43 23.78 19.07
C GLN A 212 4.34 24.37 18.17
N ALA A 213 3.64 23.55 17.38
CA ALA A 213 2.51 24.01 16.57
C ALA A 213 1.35 24.49 17.47
N GLU A 214 1.06 23.71 18.52
CA GLU A 214 0.07 24.05 19.55
C GLU A 214 0.47 25.34 20.30
N GLU A 215 1.72 25.45 20.75
CA GLU A 215 2.27 26.65 21.40
C GLU A 215 2.26 27.88 20.49
N HIS A 216 2.57 27.71 19.20
CA HIS A 216 2.53 28.80 18.22
C HIS A 216 1.10 29.33 18.07
N THR A 217 0.12 28.45 17.86
CA THR A 217 -1.29 28.84 17.73
C THR A 217 -1.86 29.44 19.03
N ALA A 218 -1.34 29.06 20.20
CA ALA A 218 -1.74 29.61 21.49
C ALA A 218 -1.03 30.93 21.86
N SER A 219 0.08 31.28 21.22
CA SER A 219 0.89 32.44 21.56
C SER A 219 0.41 33.72 20.85
N SER A 220 0.18 34.78 21.62
CA SER A 220 -0.08 36.12 21.06
C SER A 220 1.17 36.84 20.55
N GLU A 221 2.38 36.28 20.78
CA GLU A 221 3.66 36.88 20.39
C GLU A 221 4.13 36.42 18.99
N LYS A 222 3.68 35.24 18.54
CA LYS A 222 4.04 34.69 17.23
C LYS A 222 2.95 35.05 16.20
N PRO A 223 3.30 35.63 15.05
CA PRO A 223 2.31 36.00 14.03
C PRO A 223 1.89 34.81 13.18
N GLY A 224 0.57 34.60 13.07
CA GLY A 224 -0.03 33.50 12.32
C GLY A 224 -0.37 32.30 13.21
N ARG A 225 -0.65 31.17 12.59
CA ARG A 225 -0.97 29.89 13.23
C ARG A 225 0.15 28.87 13.04
N GLY A 226 0.27 27.96 14.00
CA GLY A 226 1.06 26.74 13.88
C GLY A 226 0.19 25.53 13.55
N LEU A 227 0.39 24.91 12.38
CA LEU A 227 -0.24 23.63 12.04
C LEU A 227 0.78 22.49 12.16
N PHE A 228 0.45 21.43 12.90
CA PHE A 228 1.23 20.19 12.86
C PHE A 228 0.74 19.31 11.70
N ALA A 229 1.63 18.93 10.78
CA ALA A 229 1.27 18.21 9.56
C ALA A 229 0.86 16.73 9.80
N ASP A 230 1.42 16.11 10.85
CA ASP A 230 1.16 14.73 11.31
C ASP A 230 1.10 13.68 10.19
N GLN A 231 2.19 13.53 9.43
CA GLN A 231 2.24 12.60 8.28
C GLN A 231 1.88 11.13 8.63
N PHE A 232 1.95 10.75 9.91
CA PHE A 232 1.72 9.38 10.35
C PHE A 232 0.25 9.12 10.65
N GLU A 233 -0.46 10.07 11.27
CA GLU A 233 -1.83 9.87 11.71
C GLU A 233 -2.88 10.64 10.88
N THR A 234 -2.50 11.68 10.12
CA THR A 234 -3.45 12.44 9.27
C THR A 234 -4.03 11.61 8.12
N GLU A 235 -5.35 11.70 7.89
CA GLU A 235 -5.99 11.02 6.76
C GLU A 235 -5.55 11.56 5.38
N ALA A 236 -5.05 12.80 5.32
CA ALA A 236 -4.60 13.43 4.07
C ALA A 236 -3.54 12.57 3.33
N ASN A 237 -2.71 11.85 4.08
CA ASN A 237 -1.67 10.98 3.53
C ASN A 237 -2.26 9.80 2.72
N TRP A 238 -3.13 8.96 3.30
CA TRP A 238 -3.77 7.89 2.54
C TRP A 238 -4.74 8.42 1.49
N ARG A 239 -5.46 9.52 1.77
CA ARG A 239 -6.39 10.15 0.82
C ARG A 239 -5.70 10.62 -0.45
N ALA A 240 -4.55 11.29 -0.37
CA ALA A 240 -3.76 11.71 -1.55
C ALA A 240 -3.43 10.57 -2.52
N HIS A 241 -3.23 9.36 -1.97
CA HIS A 241 -2.95 8.16 -2.75
C HIS A 241 -4.22 7.44 -3.23
N PHE A 242 -5.34 7.58 -2.52
CA PHE A 242 -6.66 7.09 -2.93
C PHE A 242 -7.29 7.93 -4.05
N THR A 243 -7.15 9.25 -4.01
CA THR A 243 -7.73 10.19 -5.00
C THR A 243 -6.79 10.52 -6.16
N GLY A 244 -5.46 10.40 -5.97
CA GLY A 244 -4.46 10.64 -7.02
C GLY A 244 -3.81 9.36 -7.53
N THR A 245 -2.88 8.79 -6.74
CA THR A 245 -1.98 7.72 -7.23
C THR A 245 -2.72 6.44 -7.70
N GLY A 246 -3.77 6.02 -7.00
CA GLY A 246 -4.59 4.86 -7.34
C GLY A 246 -5.31 5.00 -8.70
N PRO A 247 -6.12 6.05 -8.91
CA PRO A 247 -6.76 6.37 -10.18
C PRO A 247 -5.77 6.44 -11.34
N GLU A 248 -4.64 7.12 -11.16
CA GLU A 248 -3.61 7.22 -12.19
C GLU A 248 -3.06 5.84 -12.58
N ILE A 249 -2.74 4.97 -11.61
CA ILE A 249 -2.29 3.59 -11.89
C ILE A 249 -3.36 2.79 -12.64
N TYR A 250 -4.63 2.92 -12.26
CA TYR A 250 -5.74 2.18 -12.88
C TYR A 250 -5.92 2.54 -14.37
N GLU A 251 -5.93 3.82 -14.70
CA GLU A 251 -6.06 4.24 -16.10
C GLU A 251 -4.76 4.00 -16.89
N GLN A 252 -3.58 4.28 -16.33
CA GLN A 252 -2.29 4.07 -17.00
C GLN A 252 -1.97 2.59 -17.26
N THR A 253 -2.54 1.65 -16.48
CA THR A 253 -2.45 0.21 -16.75
C THR A 253 -3.47 -0.31 -17.77
N GLY A 254 -4.35 0.55 -18.28
CA GLY A 254 -5.47 0.14 -19.13
C GLY A 254 -6.47 -0.74 -18.38
N ARG A 255 -6.68 -0.45 -17.08
CA ARG A 255 -7.63 -1.14 -16.19
C ARG A 255 -7.37 -2.64 -16.01
N ARG A 256 -6.15 -3.11 -16.29
CA ARG A 256 -5.71 -4.48 -16.07
C ARG A 256 -4.46 -4.48 -15.22
N LEU A 257 -4.55 -5.05 -14.03
CA LEU A 257 -3.43 -5.21 -13.10
C LEU A 257 -3.64 -6.45 -12.24
N ASP A 258 -2.62 -7.31 -12.13
CA ASP A 258 -2.71 -8.57 -11.38
C ASP A 258 -2.11 -8.43 -9.97
N ALA A 259 -1.11 -7.55 -9.78
CA ALA A 259 -0.63 -7.19 -8.45
C ALA A 259 -0.13 -5.73 -8.31
N PHE A 260 -0.25 -5.20 -7.09
CA PHE A 260 0.37 -3.95 -6.66
C PHE A 260 1.33 -4.22 -5.50
N ILE A 261 2.50 -3.58 -5.49
CA ILE A 261 3.50 -3.77 -4.44
C ILE A 261 4.20 -2.48 -4.05
N SER A 262 4.25 -2.20 -2.75
CA SER A 262 4.91 -1.01 -2.21
C SER A 262 5.41 -1.27 -0.79
N GLY A 263 6.51 -0.63 -0.41
CA GLY A 263 6.94 -0.52 0.97
C GLY A 263 6.13 0.53 1.74
N ALA A 264 6.20 0.44 3.06
CA ALA A 264 5.45 1.30 3.97
C ALA A 264 6.38 1.86 5.06
N GLY A 265 6.41 3.19 5.16
CA GLY A 265 6.86 3.89 6.37
C GLY A 265 5.63 4.38 7.14
N THR A 266 4.99 5.44 6.64
CA THR A 266 3.71 5.94 7.17
C THR A 266 2.50 5.06 6.81
N GLY A 267 2.59 4.26 5.74
CA GLY A 267 1.52 3.36 5.28
C GLY A 267 0.56 3.94 4.24
N GLY A 268 0.41 5.27 4.16
CA GLY A 268 -0.63 5.90 3.33
C GLY A 268 -0.57 5.54 1.84
N THR A 269 0.62 5.36 1.26
CA THR A 269 0.78 4.95 -0.15
C THR A 269 0.25 3.55 -0.43
N ILE A 270 0.57 2.56 0.42
CA ILE A 270 0.05 1.20 0.22
C ILE A 270 -1.45 1.14 0.51
N SER A 271 -1.91 1.81 1.58
CA SER A 271 -3.32 1.83 1.98
C SER A 271 -4.20 2.51 0.95
N GLY A 272 -3.90 3.76 0.57
CA GLY A 272 -4.74 4.54 -0.35
C GLY A 272 -4.81 3.93 -1.74
N VAL A 273 -3.68 3.46 -2.28
CA VAL A 273 -3.66 2.76 -3.58
C VAL A 273 -4.39 1.42 -3.50
N ALA A 274 -4.24 0.64 -2.41
CA ALA A 274 -4.97 -0.62 -2.24
C ALA A 274 -6.49 -0.42 -2.13
N MET A 275 -6.94 0.57 -1.35
CA MET A 275 -8.35 0.92 -1.19
C MET A 275 -8.98 1.28 -2.54
N PHE A 276 -8.31 2.14 -3.32
CA PHE A 276 -8.82 2.51 -4.64
C PHE A 276 -8.81 1.31 -5.59
N LEU A 277 -7.66 0.67 -5.78
CA LEU A 277 -7.51 -0.37 -6.80
C LEU A 277 -8.35 -1.62 -6.50
N LYS A 278 -8.44 -2.08 -5.24
CA LYS A 278 -9.30 -3.22 -4.89
C LYS A 278 -10.80 -2.92 -5.06
N SER A 279 -11.23 -1.66 -5.00
CA SER A 279 -12.61 -1.28 -5.33
C SER A 279 -12.94 -1.39 -6.83
N LYS A 280 -11.93 -1.52 -7.70
CA LYS A 280 -12.07 -1.65 -9.16
C LYS A 280 -11.61 -3.00 -9.70
N LEU A 281 -10.64 -3.63 -9.04
CA LEU A 281 -10.00 -4.89 -9.38
C LEU A 281 -10.01 -5.78 -8.12
N PRO A 282 -11.11 -6.49 -7.82
CA PRO A 282 -11.25 -7.20 -6.55
C PRO A 282 -10.24 -8.36 -6.38
N ASP A 283 -9.85 -8.99 -7.48
CA ASP A 283 -8.84 -10.06 -7.51
C ASP A 283 -7.38 -9.57 -7.43
N LEU A 284 -7.15 -8.24 -7.36
CA LEU A 284 -5.82 -7.66 -7.29
C LEU A 284 -5.05 -8.12 -6.05
N LYS A 285 -3.84 -8.66 -6.23
CA LYS A 285 -2.96 -8.98 -5.11
C LYS A 285 -2.14 -7.75 -4.67
N VAL A 286 -2.34 -7.27 -3.46
CA VAL A 286 -1.57 -6.19 -2.84
C VAL A 286 -0.52 -6.78 -1.90
N VAL A 287 0.73 -6.33 -2.05
CA VAL A 287 1.86 -6.88 -1.28
C VAL A 287 2.68 -5.76 -0.63
N LEU A 288 3.09 -5.97 0.61
CA LEU A 288 4.04 -5.11 1.32
C LEU A 288 5.49 -5.50 0.99
N ALA A 289 6.34 -4.53 0.66
CA ALA A 289 7.79 -4.70 0.56
C ALA A 289 8.50 -4.14 1.81
N ASP A 290 9.13 -4.99 2.62
CA ASP A 290 9.60 -4.59 3.96
C ASP A 290 11.11 -4.86 4.18
N PRO A 291 11.89 -3.87 4.67
CA PRO A 291 13.32 -4.04 4.96
C PRO A 291 13.58 -4.79 6.27
N PRO A 292 14.83 -5.17 6.58
CA PRO A 292 15.18 -5.83 7.83
C PRO A 292 15.08 -4.84 9.01
N GLY A 293 14.55 -5.29 10.14
CA GLY A 293 14.45 -4.46 11.35
C GLY A 293 13.14 -3.69 11.49
N SER A 294 12.29 -3.72 10.44
CA SER A 294 10.86 -3.37 10.47
C SER A 294 10.01 -4.50 11.04
N GLY A 295 8.92 -4.16 11.73
CA GLY A 295 7.92 -5.10 12.23
C GLY A 295 6.73 -5.35 11.28
N LEU A 296 6.58 -4.54 10.23
CA LEU A 296 5.39 -4.58 9.36
C LEU A 296 5.27 -5.91 8.58
N TYR A 297 6.38 -6.54 8.15
CA TYR A 297 6.36 -7.87 7.55
C TYR A 297 5.69 -8.89 8.47
N ASN A 298 6.07 -8.90 9.75
CA ASN A 298 5.56 -9.85 10.73
C ASN A 298 4.08 -9.56 11.02
N ARG A 299 3.69 -8.26 11.04
CA ARG A 299 2.30 -7.83 11.23
C ARG A 299 1.37 -8.37 10.16
N ILE A 300 1.79 -8.36 8.89
CA ILE A 300 1.03 -8.94 7.78
C ILE A 300 1.08 -10.48 7.80
N LYS A 301 2.26 -11.08 7.96
CA LYS A 301 2.42 -12.55 7.87
C LYS A 301 1.88 -13.35 9.06
N TYR A 302 1.90 -12.76 10.25
CA TYR A 302 1.72 -13.47 11.52
C TYR A 302 0.81 -12.71 12.51
N GLY A 303 0.25 -11.55 12.13
CA GLY A 303 -0.59 -10.72 13.00
C GLY A 303 0.18 -9.92 14.07
N VAL A 304 1.45 -10.24 14.33
CA VAL A 304 2.28 -9.66 15.41
C VAL A 304 3.39 -8.77 14.85
N MET A 305 3.68 -7.63 15.47
CA MET A 305 4.79 -6.76 15.05
C MET A 305 6.18 -7.34 15.31
N PHE A 306 6.26 -8.33 16.21
CA PHE A 306 7.49 -8.91 16.73
C PHE A 306 8.34 -9.59 15.66
N ASP A 307 9.62 -9.20 15.56
CA ASP A 307 10.61 -9.92 14.77
C ASP A 307 11.40 -10.93 15.61
N PRO A 308 11.73 -12.13 15.08
CA PRO A 308 12.57 -13.09 15.79
C PRO A 308 13.95 -12.54 16.25
N LYS A 309 14.46 -11.47 15.64
CA LYS A 309 15.68 -10.76 16.09
C LYS A 309 15.50 -9.94 17.38
N GLU A 310 14.26 -9.70 17.79
CA GLU A 310 13.89 -8.95 19.00
C GLU A 310 13.73 -9.87 20.24
N ARG A 311 13.84 -11.19 20.07
CA ARG A 311 13.37 -12.19 21.05
C ARG A 311 14.09 -12.23 22.40
N GLU A 312 15.39 -11.96 22.45
CA GLU A 312 16.20 -12.22 23.65
C GLU A 312 17.45 -11.33 23.68
N GLY A 313 17.46 -10.26 24.48
CA GLY A 313 18.67 -9.58 24.97
C GLY A 313 19.60 -8.91 23.93
N THR A 314 19.45 -9.15 22.63
CA THR A 314 20.28 -8.64 21.54
C THR A 314 19.95 -7.21 21.12
N ARG A 315 19.31 -6.43 22.01
CA ARG A 315 19.30 -4.96 21.92
C ARG A 315 20.73 -4.44 22.04
N ARG A 316 21.43 -4.37 20.91
CA ARG A 316 22.35 -3.25 20.70
C ARG A 316 21.53 -1.96 20.82
N ARG A 317 22.16 -0.87 21.27
CA ARG A 317 21.45 0.40 21.47
C ARG A 317 20.93 1.03 20.16
N HIS A 318 21.45 0.57 19.03
CA HIS A 318 20.93 0.86 17.71
C HIS A 318 20.14 -0.36 17.23
N GLN A 319 19.10 -0.08 16.43
CA GLN A 319 18.23 -1.06 15.80
C GLN A 319 19.05 -1.95 14.84
N VAL A 320 18.41 -2.78 14.00
CA VAL A 320 19.17 -3.30 12.85
C VAL A 320 19.44 -2.11 11.95
N ASP A 321 20.67 -1.60 11.97
CA ASP A 321 21.11 -0.52 11.09
C ASP A 321 20.94 -1.00 9.64
N THR A 322 19.87 -0.56 8.99
CA THR A 322 19.59 -0.78 7.58
C THR A 322 19.87 0.51 6.82
N ILE A 323 20.39 0.38 5.60
CA ILE A 323 20.58 1.52 4.68
C ILE A 323 19.28 1.95 4.00
N VAL A 324 18.17 1.25 4.26
CA VAL A 324 16.87 1.52 3.64
C VAL A 324 16.19 2.66 4.38
N GLU A 325 15.95 3.77 3.68
CA GLU A 325 15.27 4.94 4.25
C GLU A 325 13.82 5.05 3.74
N GLY A 326 12.98 5.77 4.49
CA GLY A 326 11.61 6.12 4.09
C GLY A 326 10.56 4.99 4.19
N ILE A 327 10.98 3.74 4.38
CA ILE A 327 10.12 2.57 4.61
C ILE A 327 10.67 1.70 5.75
N GLY A 328 9.77 0.95 6.41
CA GLY A 328 10.06 0.12 7.58
C GLY A 328 9.86 0.86 8.89
N ILE A 329 9.10 0.27 9.83
CA ILE A 329 8.79 0.87 11.13
C ILE A 329 8.32 -0.20 12.15
N ASN A 330 8.54 0.04 13.45
CA ASN A 330 8.18 -0.89 14.54
C ASN A 330 6.94 -0.44 15.33
N ARG A 331 6.04 0.30 14.68
CA ARG A 331 4.67 0.56 15.15
C ARG A 331 3.69 0.49 13.98
N VAL A 332 2.42 0.20 14.27
CA VAL A 332 1.34 0.47 13.32
C VAL A 332 1.00 1.96 13.40
N THR A 333 0.83 2.60 12.25
CA THR A 333 0.32 3.96 12.08
C THR A 333 -1.16 3.90 11.70
N HIS A 334 -1.94 4.93 11.98
CA HIS A 334 -3.33 5.01 11.52
C HIS A 334 -3.41 4.86 9.99
N ASN A 335 -2.53 5.57 9.26
CA ASN A 335 -2.44 5.48 7.80
C ASN A 335 -2.16 4.07 7.27
N PHE A 336 -1.41 3.22 7.99
CA PHE A 336 -1.24 1.82 7.61
C PHE A 336 -2.46 0.98 7.99
N ASP A 337 -3.01 1.17 9.20
CA ASP A 337 -4.10 0.33 9.71
C ASP A 337 -5.38 0.42 8.86
N ILE A 338 -5.70 1.62 8.37
CA ILE A 338 -6.85 1.90 7.47
C ILE A 338 -6.88 0.95 6.26
N GLY A 339 -5.73 0.69 5.63
CA GLY A 339 -5.61 -0.19 4.46
C GLY A 339 -5.01 -1.56 4.76
N ARG A 340 -4.63 -1.86 6.01
CA ARG A 340 -3.88 -3.08 6.40
C ARG A 340 -4.61 -4.35 6.01
N GLU A 341 -5.93 -4.35 6.11
CA GLU A 341 -6.83 -5.46 5.77
C GLU A 341 -6.83 -5.80 4.27
N LEU A 342 -6.34 -4.90 3.42
CA LEU A 342 -6.25 -5.08 1.97
C LEU A 342 -4.90 -5.64 1.52
N VAL A 343 -3.92 -5.75 2.43
CA VAL A 343 -2.57 -6.22 2.12
C VAL A 343 -2.52 -7.75 2.27
N ASP A 344 -2.59 -8.45 1.14
CA ASP A 344 -2.71 -9.92 1.10
C ASP A 344 -1.42 -10.64 1.52
N ASP A 345 -0.26 -9.99 1.36
CA ASP A 345 1.03 -10.63 1.56
C ASP A 345 2.15 -9.62 1.90
N ALA A 346 3.27 -10.12 2.41
CA ALA A 346 4.49 -9.33 2.61
C ALA A 346 5.74 -10.07 2.14
N ILE A 347 6.67 -9.33 1.54
CA ILE A 347 7.96 -9.80 1.03
C ILE A 347 9.07 -9.03 1.74
N ARG A 348 9.95 -9.77 2.40
CA ARG A 348 11.16 -9.24 3.04
C ARG A 348 12.27 -9.04 2.03
N VAL A 349 12.95 -7.92 2.10
CA VAL A 349 14.14 -7.60 1.28
C VAL A 349 15.31 -7.30 2.20
N THR A 350 16.52 -7.70 1.81
CA THR A 350 17.76 -7.38 2.54
C THR A 350 18.49 -6.23 1.87
N ASP A 351 19.30 -5.50 2.63
CA ASP A 351 20.15 -4.40 2.16
C ASP A 351 20.98 -4.82 0.93
N ASP A 352 21.68 -5.97 0.98
CA ASP A 352 22.43 -6.50 -0.18
C ASP A 352 21.57 -6.65 -1.45
N GLN A 353 20.29 -7.01 -1.31
CA GLN A 353 19.36 -7.14 -2.43
C GLN A 353 18.93 -5.77 -2.96
N ALA A 354 18.68 -4.80 -2.07
CA ALA A 354 18.38 -3.42 -2.44
C ALA A 354 19.59 -2.76 -3.15
N ILE A 355 20.80 -2.91 -2.61
CA ILE A 355 22.07 -2.45 -3.23
C ILE A 355 22.19 -3.00 -4.65
N SER A 356 22.03 -4.32 -4.79
CA SER A 356 22.20 -5.02 -6.06
C SER A 356 21.14 -4.60 -7.08
N MET A 357 19.89 -4.41 -6.63
CA MET A 357 18.78 -3.98 -7.49
C MET A 357 18.94 -2.54 -7.97
N ALA A 358 19.32 -1.60 -7.10
CA ALA A 358 19.53 -0.22 -7.52
C ALA A 358 20.64 -0.11 -8.57
N ARG A 359 21.77 -0.84 -8.38
CA ARG A 359 22.83 -0.93 -9.39
C ARG A 359 22.32 -1.53 -10.70
N TRP A 360 21.58 -2.64 -10.62
CA TRP A 360 21.00 -3.30 -11.79
C TRP A 360 20.10 -2.37 -12.61
N LEU A 361 19.20 -1.64 -11.95
CA LEU A 361 18.27 -0.68 -12.58
C LEU A 361 19.00 0.47 -13.29
N VAL A 362 20.08 0.98 -12.71
CA VAL A 362 20.93 2.00 -13.35
C VAL A 362 21.66 1.43 -14.58
N GLU A 363 22.27 0.25 -14.42
CA GLU A 363 23.09 -0.38 -15.47
C GLU A 363 22.28 -0.89 -16.67
N HIS A 364 21.04 -1.34 -16.47
CA HIS A 364 20.24 -2.02 -17.51
C HIS A 364 19.02 -1.21 -18.00
N ASP A 365 18.43 -0.37 -17.15
CA ASP A 365 17.24 0.43 -17.50
C ASP A 365 17.51 1.95 -17.49
N GLY A 366 18.67 2.41 -16.99
CA GLY A 366 18.97 3.83 -16.79
C GLY A 366 18.21 4.47 -15.63
N ILE A 367 17.62 3.68 -14.73
CA ILE A 367 16.73 4.13 -13.66
C ILE A 367 17.53 4.35 -12.37
N PHE A 368 17.82 5.61 -12.03
CA PHE A 368 18.58 6.00 -10.84
C PHE A 368 17.66 6.31 -9.65
N VAL A 369 17.48 5.34 -8.75
CA VAL A 369 16.47 5.37 -7.68
C VAL A 369 17.01 4.94 -6.31
N GLY A 370 16.43 5.51 -5.25
CA GLY A 370 16.80 5.30 -3.84
C GLY A 370 16.52 3.90 -3.29
N SER A 371 16.92 3.67 -2.04
CA SER A 371 16.90 2.35 -1.40
C SER A 371 15.48 1.78 -1.22
N SER A 372 14.49 2.64 -0.93
CA SER A 372 13.06 2.26 -0.88
C SER A 372 12.53 1.73 -2.21
N SER A 373 12.81 2.44 -3.31
CA SER A 373 12.50 2.03 -4.69
C SER A 373 13.17 0.71 -5.06
N ALA A 374 14.41 0.49 -4.61
CA ALA A 374 15.12 -0.75 -4.88
C ALA A 374 14.52 -1.95 -4.11
N VAL A 375 14.10 -1.74 -2.85
CA VAL A 375 13.32 -2.73 -2.07
C VAL A 375 12.01 -3.10 -2.79
N ASN A 376 11.28 -2.09 -3.24
CA ASN A 376 10.08 -2.23 -4.06
C ASN A 376 10.32 -3.11 -5.31
N CYS A 377 11.36 -2.80 -6.10
CA CYS A 377 11.71 -3.58 -7.30
C CYS A 377 12.14 -5.02 -6.98
N VAL A 378 12.94 -5.28 -5.92
CA VAL A 378 13.27 -6.65 -5.50
C VAL A 378 12.01 -7.44 -5.15
N ALA A 379 11.11 -6.82 -4.39
CA ALA A 379 9.89 -7.46 -3.97
C ALA A 379 8.97 -7.75 -5.17
N ALA A 380 8.85 -6.82 -6.13
CA ALA A 380 8.14 -7.02 -7.38
C ALA A 380 8.71 -8.18 -8.20
N THR A 381 10.05 -8.28 -8.33
CA THR A 381 10.70 -9.41 -9.02
C THR A 381 10.46 -10.75 -8.33
N LYS A 382 10.45 -10.79 -7.00
CA LYS A 382 10.12 -12.01 -6.23
C LYS A 382 8.65 -12.41 -6.43
N LEU A 383 7.73 -11.45 -6.39
CA LEU A 383 6.30 -11.69 -6.61
C LEU A 383 6.03 -12.19 -8.04
N ALA A 384 6.62 -11.54 -9.04
CA ALA A 384 6.54 -11.93 -10.45
C ALA A 384 6.90 -13.41 -10.67
N LYS A 385 8.02 -13.86 -10.10
CA LYS A 385 8.44 -15.26 -10.16
C LYS A 385 7.49 -16.24 -9.46
N SER A 386 6.71 -15.79 -8.48
CA SER A 386 5.72 -16.63 -7.79
C SER A 386 4.38 -16.71 -8.53
N LEU A 387 4.00 -15.66 -9.27
CA LEU A 387 2.79 -15.63 -10.10
C LEU A 387 3.02 -16.32 -11.46
N GLY A 388 4.23 -16.21 -12.02
CA GLY A 388 4.58 -16.72 -13.34
C GLY A 388 4.32 -15.71 -14.46
N PRO A 389 4.78 -16.00 -15.69
CA PRO A 389 4.75 -15.06 -16.81
C PRO A 389 3.33 -14.66 -17.23
N GLY A 390 3.21 -13.51 -17.89
CA GLY A 390 1.95 -12.97 -18.42
C GLY A 390 1.14 -12.10 -17.46
N HIS A 391 1.51 -12.05 -16.18
CA HIS A 391 0.93 -11.14 -15.18
C HIS A 391 1.55 -9.73 -15.27
N ARG A 392 0.78 -8.72 -14.87
CA ARG A 392 1.19 -7.32 -14.75
C ARG A 392 1.25 -6.89 -13.29
N ILE A 393 2.35 -6.25 -12.92
CA ILE A 393 2.68 -5.89 -11.55
C ILE A 393 3.13 -4.45 -11.51
N VAL A 394 2.49 -3.61 -10.70
CA VAL A 394 2.87 -2.20 -10.50
C VAL A 394 3.56 -2.02 -9.16
N THR A 395 4.65 -1.28 -9.17
CA THR A 395 5.33 -0.81 -7.96
C THR A 395 5.57 0.70 -7.98
N ILE A 396 6.04 1.27 -6.87
CA ILE A 396 6.35 2.71 -6.76
C ILE A 396 7.87 2.92 -6.79
N LEU A 397 8.34 3.90 -7.56
CA LEU A 397 9.70 4.43 -7.48
C LEU A 397 9.63 5.76 -6.71
N CYS A 398 10.06 5.76 -5.46
CA CYS A 398 9.84 6.84 -4.52
C CYS A 398 10.72 8.06 -4.81
N ASP A 399 12.03 7.96 -4.65
CA ASP A 399 12.95 9.10 -4.78
C ASP A 399 14.30 8.71 -5.39
N SER A 400 15.14 9.72 -5.62
CA SER A 400 16.49 9.62 -6.17
C SER A 400 17.53 9.45 -5.05
N PRO A 401 18.63 8.66 -5.26
CA PRO A 401 19.73 8.53 -4.30
C PRO A 401 20.42 9.85 -3.96
N ALA A 402 20.25 10.90 -4.77
CA ALA A 402 20.79 12.24 -4.50
C ALA A 402 20.23 12.89 -3.21
N ARG A 403 19.18 12.32 -2.59
CA ARG A 403 18.65 12.73 -1.28
C ARG A 403 19.23 11.91 -0.11
N CYS A 404 19.92 10.81 -0.40
CA CYS A 404 20.63 9.98 0.57
C CYS A 404 22.07 10.50 0.72
N THR A 405 22.71 10.32 1.88
CA THR A 405 24.04 10.92 2.12
C THR A 405 25.13 10.19 1.33
N PRO A 406 26.37 10.74 1.20
CA PRO A 406 27.47 10.02 0.55
C PRO A 406 27.81 8.66 1.18
N GLY A 407 27.44 8.42 2.45
CA GLY A 407 27.59 7.12 3.11
C GLY A 407 26.49 6.11 2.76
N ASP A 408 25.29 6.62 2.45
CA ASP A 408 24.09 5.82 2.10
C ASP A 408 23.93 5.65 0.59
N SER A 409 24.56 6.54 -0.19
CA SER A 409 24.59 6.48 -1.64
C SER A 409 25.30 5.19 -2.07
N ILE A 410 24.56 4.30 -2.73
CA ILE A 410 25.10 3.04 -3.25
C ILE A 410 26.22 3.40 -4.24
N PRO A 411 27.50 3.10 -3.95
CA PRO A 411 28.56 3.66 -4.77
C PRO A 411 28.50 3.05 -6.18
N SER A 412 28.48 3.90 -7.20
CA SER A 412 28.64 3.51 -8.60
C SER A 412 30.02 2.91 -8.88
N THR A 413 30.99 3.12 -7.98
CA THR A 413 32.38 2.68 -8.10
C THR A 413 32.90 2.04 -6.80
N THR A 414 32.41 0.83 -6.48
CA THR A 414 33.16 -0.09 -5.59
C THR A 414 33.56 -1.35 -6.33
N ARG A 415 34.70 -1.27 -7.03
CA ARG A 415 35.45 -2.47 -7.41
C ARG A 415 35.89 -3.16 -6.12
N THR A 416 35.62 -4.46 -5.98
CA THR A 416 35.90 -5.32 -4.80
C THR A 416 34.85 -5.28 -3.69
N LEU A 417 33.97 -6.30 -3.63
CA LEU A 417 33.66 -7.15 -2.44
C LEU A 417 32.40 -8.01 -2.61
N LEU A 418 32.37 -8.92 -3.60
CA LEU A 418 31.56 -10.16 -3.57
C LEU A 418 32.33 -11.28 -4.32
N PRO A 419 32.16 -12.56 -3.97
CA PRO A 419 32.91 -13.65 -4.60
C PRO A 419 32.37 -13.93 -6.01
N VAL A 420 33.22 -13.76 -7.01
CA VAL A 420 32.92 -14.09 -8.41
C VAL A 420 32.69 -15.60 -8.53
N ALA A 421 31.48 -15.99 -8.96
CA ALA A 421 31.21 -17.34 -9.42
C ALA A 421 31.97 -17.60 -10.72
N ASN A 422 32.69 -18.72 -10.79
CA ASN A 422 33.58 -19.05 -11.92
C ASN A 422 32.85 -19.06 -13.27
N SER A 423 33.15 -18.10 -14.13
CA SER A 423 33.16 -18.30 -15.59
C SER A 423 34.60 -18.31 -16.08
N ARG A 424 34.93 -19.25 -16.97
CA ARG A 424 36.30 -19.42 -17.48
C ARG A 424 36.59 -18.35 -18.52
N ASN A 425 37.65 -17.57 -18.33
CA ASN A 425 38.61 -17.31 -19.40
C ASN A 425 39.98 -16.91 -18.84
N GLN A 426 41.04 -17.36 -19.51
CA GLN A 426 42.42 -17.17 -19.09
C GLN A 426 42.97 -15.85 -19.65
N GLN A 427 43.65 -15.07 -18.81
CA GLN A 427 44.90 -14.42 -19.17
C GLN A 427 45.70 -14.04 -17.91
N SER A 428 47.02 -14.07 -18.01
CA SER A 428 47.93 -14.36 -16.90
C SER A 428 48.83 -13.18 -16.51
N GLN A 429 48.87 -12.82 -15.22
CA GLN A 429 50.06 -12.27 -14.57
C GLN A 429 50.14 -12.70 -13.09
N PRO A 430 51.34 -12.97 -12.52
CA PRO A 430 51.49 -13.50 -11.17
C PRO A 430 51.71 -12.40 -10.12
N TYR A 431 50.89 -12.35 -9.07
CA TYR A 431 51.16 -11.52 -7.88
C TYR A 431 51.36 -12.34 -6.61
N ARG A 432 52.40 -12.00 -5.84
CA ARG A 432 52.93 -12.79 -4.71
C ARG A 432 51.98 -12.83 -3.51
N ASN A 433 51.57 -14.02 -3.11
CA ASN A 433 50.64 -14.25 -2.01
C ASN A 433 51.36 -14.29 -0.63
N ARG A 434 51.59 -13.13 0.01
CA ARG A 434 52.20 -13.04 1.37
C ARG A 434 51.12 -12.96 2.48
N LYS A 435 50.67 -14.12 2.98
CA LYS A 435 49.70 -14.19 4.10
C LYS A 435 50.34 -13.76 5.43
N ARG A 436 50.02 -12.55 5.93
CA ARG A 436 50.30 -12.13 7.32
C ARG A 436 49.30 -12.76 8.30
N ARG A 437 49.69 -13.85 8.98
CA ARG A 437 48.95 -14.43 10.13
C ARG A 437 49.18 -13.59 11.39
N LYS A 438 48.17 -12.85 11.89
CA LYS A 438 48.13 -12.38 13.29
C LYS A 438 47.43 -13.43 14.16
N ARG A 439 48.11 -13.93 15.20
CA ARG A 439 47.56 -14.87 16.20
C ARG A 439 46.76 -14.09 17.26
N ARG A 440 45.54 -14.55 17.57
CA ARG A 440 44.93 -14.42 18.90
C ARG A 440 44.36 -15.78 19.31
N ARG A 441 44.77 -16.30 20.46
CA ARG A 441 44.38 -17.61 21.00
C ARG A 441 42.97 -17.53 21.60
N LYS A 442 42.11 -18.51 21.30
CA LYS A 442 41.06 -18.97 22.24
C LYS A 442 41.46 -20.35 22.74
N LYS A 443 41.26 -20.63 24.04
CA LYS A 443 41.48 -21.95 24.64
C LYS A 443 40.31 -22.89 24.30
N LEU A 444 40.60 -24.17 24.34
CA LEU A 444 39.71 -25.30 24.03
C LEU A 444 39.48 -26.12 25.31
N PHE A 445 38.33 -26.78 25.42
CA PHE A 445 38.11 -27.96 26.28
C PHE A 445 37.35 -29.02 25.47
N ILE A 446 37.50 -30.30 25.83
CA ILE A 446 37.35 -31.45 24.91
C ILE A 446 36.63 -32.64 25.59
N HIS A 447 35.59 -33.19 24.93
CA HIS A 447 35.13 -34.60 24.86
C HIS A 447 34.78 -35.38 26.17
N PRO A 448 34.31 -36.67 26.14
CA PRO A 448 34.10 -37.60 24.99
C PRO A 448 32.75 -38.40 24.86
N ASN A 449 32.63 -39.08 23.69
CA ASN A 449 31.91 -40.34 23.35
C ASN A 449 30.34 -40.35 23.39
N GLU A 450 29.56 -41.24 22.75
CA GLU A 450 29.72 -42.36 21.76
C GLU A 450 28.33 -42.71 21.09
N SER A 451 28.10 -43.64 20.13
CA SER A 451 28.92 -44.52 19.25
C SER A 451 28.26 -44.70 17.84
N MET A 452 27.83 -45.92 17.40
CA MET A 452 27.10 -46.23 16.14
C MET A 452 26.25 -47.52 16.22
N SER A 453 25.19 -47.67 15.39
CA SER A 453 24.94 -48.87 14.54
C SER A 453 23.65 -48.81 13.68
N HIS A 454 23.64 -49.60 12.59
CA HIS A 454 22.61 -49.80 11.55
C HIS A 454 22.41 -51.34 11.37
N PRO A 455 21.61 -51.89 10.44
CA PRO A 455 20.24 -51.57 9.95
C PRO A 455 19.35 -52.85 9.89
N ARG A 456 18.14 -52.82 9.27
CA ARG A 456 17.61 -53.96 8.44
C ARG A 456 16.34 -53.66 7.64
N MET A 457 16.18 -54.35 6.50
CA MET A 457 15.02 -54.33 5.60
C MET A 457 14.17 -55.61 5.76
N SER A 458 12.90 -55.58 5.31
CA SER A 458 12.21 -56.76 4.76
C SER A 458 11.09 -56.37 3.77
N LYS A 459 10.99 -57.09 2.65
CA LYS A 459 9.91 -56.99 1.63
C LYS A 459 8.83 -58.06 1.90
N ALA A 460 7.60 -57.84 1.42
CA ALA A 460 6.71 -58.92 0.95
C ALA A 460 5.64 -58.40 -0.04
N ASN A 461 5.32 -59.19 -1.07
CA ASN A 461 4.29 -58.93 -2.07
C ASN A 461 2.97 -59.65 -1.72
N GLY A 462 1.84 -59.26 -2.34
CA GLY A 462 0.61 -60.07 -2.31
C GLY A 462 -0.53 -59.51 -3.16
N ILE A 463 -0.62 -59.90 -4.42
CA ILE A 463 -1.79 -59.66 -5.30
C ILE A 463 -2.75 -60.84 -5.16
N ASN A 464 -4.06 -60.58 -5.08
CA ASN A 464 -5.07 -61.60 -5.41
C ASN A 464 -6.34 -60.98 -6.01
N LYS A 465 -6.80 -61.55 -7.14
CA LYS A 465 -8.08 -61.24 -7.79
C LYS A 465 -9.14 -62.25 -7.36
N THR A 466 -10.41 -61.87 -7.21
CA THR A 466 -11.54 -62.75 -7.61
C THR A 466 -12.90 -62.04 -7.72
N LYS A 467 -13.61 -62.36 -8.82
CA LYS A 467 -15.07 -62.52 -9.05
C LYS A 467 -16.06 -61.36 -8.77
N GLN A 468 -16.83 -61.04 -9.81
CA GLN A 468 -18.04 -60.18 -9.79
C GLN A 468 -19.28 -60.94 -9.28
N PRO A 469 -20.24 -60.27 -8.61
CA PRO A 469 -21.55 -60.82 -8.24
C PRO A 469 -22.72 -60.36 -9.15
N ASN A 470 -23.85 -61.08 -9.03
CA ASN A 470 -25.01 -61.10 -9.93
C ASN A 470 -25.94 -59.85 -9.84
N PRO A 471 -26.39 -59.24 -10.97
CA PRO A 471 -27.12 -57.96 -10.96
C PRO A 471 -28.45 -57.90 -10.20
N ARG A 472 -29.25 -58.97 -10.18
CA ARG A 472 -30.64 -58.92 -9.65
C ARG A 472 -30.75 -58.93 -8.11
N LEU A 473 -29.63 -59.06 -7.40
CA LEU A 473 -29.55 -58.96 -5.94
C LEU A 473 -29.16 -57.55 -5.46
N ILE A 474 -28.92 -56.62 -6.39
CA ILE A 474 -28.32 -55.32 -6.11
C ILE A 474 -29.38 -54.29 -5.70
N GLU A 475 -30.48 -54.14 -6.45
CA GLU A 475 -31.47 -53.07 -6.23
C GLU A 475 -32.20 -53.18 -4.88
N ARG A 476 -32.69 -54.37 -4.49
CA ARG A 476 -33.35 -54.54 -3.17
C ARG A 476 -32.39 -54.39 -1.99
N ARG A 477 -31.10 -54.67 -2.15
CA ARG A 477 -30.08 -54.41 -1.12
C ARG A 477 -29.57 -52.96 -1.12
N LEU A 478 -29.66 -52.24 -2.24
CA LEU A 478 -29.21 -50.84 -2.33
C LEU A 478 -30.03 -49.92 -1.43
N HIS A 479 -31.36 -50.03 -1.43
CA HIS A 479 -32.21 -49.19 -0.59
C HIS A 479 -31.97 -49.42 0.92
N GLN A 480 -31.81 -50.67 1.35
CA GLN A 480 -31.55 -51.00 2.76
C GLN A 480 -30.08 -50.72 3.18
N LYS A 481 -29.11 -50.88 2.28
CA LYS A 481 -27.73 -50.42 2.52
C LYS A 481 -27.62 -48.89 2.53
N CYS A 482 -28.46 -48.17 1.80
CA CYS A 482 -28.51 -46.71 1.83
C CYS A 482 -29.00 -46.13 3.17
N THR A 483 -29.41 -46.95 4.15
CA THR A 483 -29.60 -46.53 5.55
C THR A 483 -28.52 -47.03 6.52
N GLU A 484 -27.69 -48.00 6.14
CA GLU A 484 -26.53 -48.49 6.93
C GLU A 484 -25.16 -47.93 6.52
N MET A 485 -24.98 -47.51 5.26
CA MET A 485 -23.69 -47.00 4.76
C MET A 485 -23.20 -45.76 5.51
N LYS A 486 -21.90 -45.64 5.79
CA LYS A 486 -21.34 -44.43 6.41
C LYS A 486 -21.62 -43.18 5.57
N ILE A 487 -21.78 -42.02 6.22
CA ILE A 487 -22.05 -40.72 5.56
C ILE A 487 -21.01 -40.40 4.47
N SER A 488 -19.74 -40.78 4.70
CA SER A 488 -18.62 -40.72 3.75
C SER A 488 -18.88 -41.39 2.40
N THR A 489 -19.79 -42.37 2.35
CA THR A 489 -20.11 -43.15 1.17
C THR A 489 -21.40 -42.66 0.48
N ARG A 490 -22.34 -42.08 1.24
CA ARG A 490 -23.61 -41.57 0.70
C ARG A 490 -23.51 -40.14 0.17
N ASN A 491 -22.81 -39.28 0.91
CA ASN A 491 -22.61 -37.88 0.55
C ASN A 491 -21.18 -37.46 0.92
N PRO A 492 -20.20 -37.67 0.02
CA PRO A 492 -18.80 -37.36 0.29
C PRO A 492 -18.54 -35.88 0.63
N SER A 493 -19.26 -34.93 0.00
CA SER A 493 -19.08 -33.51 0.28
C SER A 493 -19.61 -33.11 1.66
N LEU A 494 -20.78 -33.63 2.07
CA LEU A 494 -21.28 -33.46 3.44
C LEU A 494 -20.35 -34.14 4.47
N ALA A 495 -19.79 -35.31 4.15
CA ALA A 495 -18.85 -35.99 5.03
C ALA A 495 -17.55 -35.19 5.22
N VAL A 496 -17.01 -34.60 4.15
CA VAL A 496 -15.87 -33.67 4.21
C VAL A 496 -16.21 -32.42 5.01
N LYS A 497 -17.43 -31.86 4.85
CA LYS A 497 -17.86 -30.71 5.65
C LYS A 497 -17.99 -31.08 7.13
N ILE A 498 -18.54 -32.24 7.47
CA ILE A 498 -18.61 -32.75 8.85
C ILE A 498 -17.21 -32.99 9.42
N SER A 499 -16.25 -33.50 8.64
CA SER A 499 -14.86 -33.63 9.13
C SER A 499 -14.18 -32.28 9.33
N GLN A 500 -14.43 -31.28 8.48
CA GLN A 500 -13.97 -29.90 8.69
C GLN A 500 -14.59 -29.31 9.97
N MET A 501 -15.90 -29.47 10.18
CA MET A 501 -16.59 -28.96 11.37
C MET A 501 -16.12 -29.64 12.68
N ARG A 502 -15.55 -30.84 12.59
CA ARG A 502 -14.94 -31.57 13.72
C ARG A 502 -13.48 -31.21 14.01
N LEU A 503 -12.85 -30.36 13.20
CA LEU A 503 -11.49 -29.91 13.49
C LEU A 503 -11.47 -29.15 14.82
N THR A 504 -10.58 -29.57 15.72
CA THR A 504 -10.41 -28.96 17.03
C THR A 504 -9.65 -27.65 16.92
N ILE A 505 -10.11 -26.61 17.62
CA ILE A 505 -9.42 -25.34 17.74
C ILE A 505 -8.65 -25.37 19.06
N ALA A 506 -7.34 -25.11 19.02
CA ALA A 506 -6.54 -25.02 20.23
C ALA A 506 -6.93 -23.75 21.01
N PRO A 507 -7.22 -23.84 22.31
CA PRO A 507 -7.61 -22.68 23.09
C PRO A 507 -6.43 -21.73 23.29
N ILE A 508 -6.65 -20.45 22.98
CA ILE A 508 -5.73 -19.38 23.38
C ILE A 508 -6.03 -18.96 24.82
N VAL A 509 -4.99 -18.53 25.54
CA VAL A 509 -5.07 -18.07 26.92
C VAL A 509 -4.97 -16.56 27.00
N HIS A 510 -5.71 -15.96 27.92
CA HIS A 510 -5.55 -14.57 28.31
C HIS A 510 -4.15 -14.37 28.89
N VAL A 511 -3.41 -13.40 28.38
CA VAL A 511 -1.97 -13.25 28.63
C VAL A 511 -1.62 -12.99 30.11
N GLU A 512 -2.45 -12.20 30.82
CA GLU A 512 -2.25 -11.92 32.25
C GLU A 512 -2.76 -13.02 33.19
N THR A 513 -3.95 -13.59 32.94
CA THR A 513 -4.55 -14.57 33.85
C THR A 513 -4.14 -16.01 33.58
N GLY A 514 -3.56 -16.29 32.41
CA GLY A 514 -3.24 -17.64 31.93
C GLY A 514 -4.46 -18.52 31.64
N LYS A 515 -5.69 -17.97 31.71
CA LYS A 515 -6.94 -18.73 31.56
C LYS A 515 -7.50 -18.61 30.15
N THR A 516 -8.17 -19.66 29.69
CA THR A 516 -8.99 -19.65 28.48
C THR A 516 -10.31 -18.95 28.75
N ALA A 517 -10.92 -18.33 27.74
CA ALA A 517 -12.28 -17.81 27.87
C ALA A 517 -13.26 -18.96 28.17
N PRO A 518 -14.31 -18.76 29.00
CA PRO A 518 -15.31 -19.80 29.29
C PRO A 518 -16.00 -20.33 28.03
N ASP A 519 -16.36 -19.43 27.11
CA ASP A 519 -17.03 -19.73 25.83
C ASP A 519 -16.06 -20.00 24.67
N PHE A 520 -14.78 -20.32 24.93
CA PHE A 520 -13.84 -20.57 23.83
C PHE A 520 -14.29 -21.78 22.98
N PRO A 521 -14.46 -21.64 21.66
CA PRO A 521 -14.99 -22.73 20.82
C PRO A 521 -13.96 -23.86 20.65
N PRO A 522 -14.19 -25.09 21.19
CA PRO A 522 -13.21 -26.18 21.08
C PRO A 522 -13.10 -26.78 19.67
N THR A 523 -14.03 -26.45 18.76
CA THR A 523 -14.12 -26.99 17.39
C THR A 523 -14.58 -25.92 16.39
N MET A 524 -14.34 -26.18 15.10
CA MET A 524 -14.92 -25.39 14.01
C MET A 524 -16.44 -25.28 14.11
N LEU A 525 -17.16 -26.37 14.45
CA LEU A 525 -18.62 -26.34 14.61
C LEU A 525 -19.05 -25.36 15.70
N SER A 526 -18.41 -25.39 16.87
CA SER A 526 -18.69 -24.46 17.96
C SER A 526 -18.37 -23.02 17.59
N LEU A 527 -17.31 -22.75 16.81
CA LEU A 527 -16.99 -21.42 16.29
C LEU A 527 -18.12 -20.89 15.40
N PHE A 528 -18.62 -21.71 14.47
CA PHE A 528 -19.78 -21.39 13.63
C PHE A 528 -21.12 -21.36 14.37
N SER A 529 -21.14 -21.75 15.65
CA SER A 529 -22.32 -21.72 16.53
C SER A 529 -22.24 -20.65 17.61
N LEU A 530 -21.18 -19.83 17.63
CA LEU A 530 -21.10 -18.70 18.54
C LEU A 530 -22.19 -17.67 18.21
N THR A 531 -22.88 -17.22 19.25
CA THR A 531 -23.72 -16.02 19.16
C THR A 531 -22.86 -14.77 19.10
N GLU A 532 -23.45 -13.66 18.66
CA GLU A 532 -22.76 -12.36 18.67
C GLU A 532 -22.30 -12.02 20.10
N ALA A 533 -23.18 -12.06 21.09
CA ALA A 533 -22.84 -11.80 22.49
C ALA A 533 -21.67 -12.67 23.05
N GLN A 534 -21.48 -13.89 22.55
CA GLN A 534 -20.30 -14.70 22.92
C GLN A 534 -19.03 -14.21 22.22
N LEU A 535 -19.11 -13.78 20.96
CA LEU A 535 -18.00 -13.07 20.30
C LEU A 535 -17.70 -11.75 21.01
N ASP A 536 -18.70 -11.02 21.51
CA ASP A 536 -18.56 -9.78 22.30
C ASP A 536 -17.80 -10.06 23.62
N ALA A 537 -18.17 -11.14 24.31
CA ALA A 537 -17.48 -11.61 25.51
C ALA A 537 -16.04 -12.07 25.21
N LEU A 538 -15.82 -12.81 24.12
CA LEU A 538 -14.48 -13.24 23.68
C LEU A 538 -13.60 -12.04 23.28
N ALA A 539 -14.18 -11.04 22.60
CA ALA A 539 -13.52 -9.78 22.28
C ALA A 539 -13.07 -9.07 23.54
N THR A 540 -13.97 -8.92 24.51
CA THR A 540 -13.71 -8.24 25.78
C THR A 540 -12.68 -8.99 26.62
N PHE A 541 -12.74 -10.33 26.64
CA PHE A 541 -11.83 -11.18 27.40
C PHE A 541 -10.41 -11.23 26.83
N TYR A 542 -10.24 -11.24 25.50
CA TYR A 542 -8.91 -11.28 24.88
C TYR A 542 -8.35 -9.90 24.49
N SER A 543 -9.16 -8.85 24.48
CA SER A 543 -8.68 -7.49 24.19
C SER A 543 -7.90 -6.92 25.36
N GLN A 544 -6.62 -6.67 25.14
CA GLN A 544 -5.84 -5.94 26.12
C GLN A 544 -6.10 -4.43 26.00
N THR A 545 -6.93 -3.91 26.90
CA THR A 545 -7.28 -2.49 27.01
C THR A 545 -6.34 -1.68 27.90
N HIS A 546 -5.48 -2.35 28.69
CA HIS A 546 -4.56 -1.75 29.66
C HIS A 546 -3.17 -2.39 29.55
N TYR A 547 -2.11 -1.63 29.84
CA TYR A 547 -0.73 -2.14 29.75
C TYR A 547 -0.41 -3.12 30.88
N SER A 548 0.29 -4.21 30.56
CA SER A 548 0.92 -5.08 31.56
C SER A 548 2.32 -5.54 31.14
N GLU A 549 3.11 -5.99 32.13
CA GLU A 549 4.49 -6.44 31.92
C GLU A 549 4.57 -7.63 30.94
N HIS A 550 3.53 -8.48 30.92
CA HIS A 550 3.48 -9.67 30.08
C HIS A 550 3.34 -9.38 28.57
N THR A 551 2.96 -8.16 28.18
CA THR A 551 2.77 -7.77 26.77
C THR A 551 3.70 -6.66 26.30
N PHE A 552 4.70 -6.30 27.11
CA PHE A 552 5.71 -5.30 26.76
C PHE A 552 5.11 -3.96 26.30
N GLN A 553 4.02 -3.52 26.95
CA GLN A 553 3.28 -2.29 26.65
C GLN A 553 2.58 -2.27 25.26
N TYR A 554 2.38 -3.43 24.63
CA TYR A 554 1.73 -3.52 23.31
C TYR A 554 0.29 -4.07 23.42
N PRO A 555 -0.75 -3.23 23.38
CA PRO A 555 -2.13 -3.71 23.39
C PRO A 555 -2.44 -4.44 22.08
N MET A 556 -2.90 -5.69 22.18
CA MET A 556 -3.71 -6.31 21.13
C MET A 556 -5.17 -6.24 21.54
N THR A 557 -5.87 -5.24 21.02
CA THR A 557 -7.33 -5.15 21.10
C THR A 557 -7.94 -5.82 19.88
N MET A 558 -9.01 -6.60 20.09
CA MET A 558 -9.86 -7.01 18.98
C MET A 558 -10.78 -5.83 18.66
N ASN A 559 -10.31 -4.92 17.80
CA ASN A 559 -11.01 -3.67 17.54
C ASN A 559 -12.37 -3.95 16.92
N TRP A 560 -13.41 -3.58 17.65
CA TRP A 560 -14.80 -3.77 17.28
C TRP A 560 -15.53 -2.46 17.02
N ALA A 561 -14.87 -1.33 17.27
CA ALA A 561 -15.33 0.01 16.93
C ALA A 561 -15.05 0.36 15.44
N HIS A 562 -14.92 -0.63 14.56
CA HIS A 562 -14.88 -0.37 13.13
C HIS A 562 -16.22 0.22 12.68
N LEU A 563 -16.16 1.30 11.90
CA LEU A 563 -17.34 2.05 11.45
C LEU A 563 -18.39 1.19 10.73
N PHE A 564 -18.02 0.08 10.09
CA PHE A 564 -18.97 -0.84 9.44
C PHE A 564 -19.65 -1.83 10.41
N LEU A 565 -19.15 -2.03 11.64
CA LEU A 565 -19.77 -2.86 12.68
C LEU A 565 -20.71 -2.06 13.60
N ASP A 566 -20.62 -0.74 13.56
CA ASP A 566 -21.38 0.16 14.44
C ASP A 566 -22.90 0.04 14.24
N ARG A 567 -23.60 -0.05 15.37
CA ARG A 567 -25.01 -0.39 15.53
C ARG A 567 -25.88 0.82 15.95
N CYS A 568 -25.36 2.04 15.86
CA CYS A 568 -26.08 3.24 16.31
C CYS A 568 -27.52 3.31 15.75
N GLU A 569 -28.52 3.39 16.63
CA GLU A 569 -29.93 3.20 16.26
C GLU A 569 -30.48 4.31 15.34
N GLY A 570 -29.79 5.46 15.26
CA GLY A 570 -30.09 6.55 14.33
C GLY A 570 -29.58 6.38 12.90
N LEU A 571 -28.80 5.34 12.61
CA LEU A 571 -28.28 5.09 11.25
C LEU A 571 -29.33 4.45 10.34
N PRO A 572 -29.45 4.91 9.07
CA PRO A 572 -30.23 4.23 8.04
C PRO A 572 -29.84 2.76 7.81
N ASP A 573 -30.78 1.95 7.28
CA ASP A 573 -30.56 0.53 7.02
C ASP A 573 -29.48 0.23 5.96
N ASP A 574 -29.31 1.11 4.97
CA ASP A 574 -28.22 1.01 3.98
C ASP A 574 -26.84 1.39 4.56
N CYS A 575 -26.83 2.02 5.74
CA CYS A 575 -25.65 2.42 6.49
C CYS A 575 -25.24 1.40 7.56
N ARG A 576 -25.82 0.18 7.61
CA ARG A 576 -25.48 -0.85 8.60
C ARG A 576 -25.47 -2.27 8.01
N LEU A 577 -24.64 -3.15 8.59
CA LEU A 577 -24.67 -4.59 8.32
C LEU A 577 -25.91 -5.19 9.00
N ASP A 578 -26.57 -6.15 8.35
CA ASP A 578 -27.60 -6.93 9.01
C ASP A 578 -27.00 -7.80 10.15
N ASP A 579 -27.84 -8.30 11.06
CA ASP A 579 -27.37 -9.06 12.22
C ASP A 579 -26.59 -10.34 11.85
N VAL A 580 -26.92 -10.98 10.72
CA VAL A 580 -26.26 -12.19 10.22
C VAL A 580 -24.96 -11.86 9.49
N GLU A 581 -24.93 -10.81 8.68
CA GLU A 581 -23.72 -10.24 8.08
C GLU A 581 -22.72 -9.86 9.17
N ARG A 582 -23.13 -9.03 10.14
CA ARG A 582 -22.32 -8.55 11.26
C ARG A 582 -21.77 -9.69 12.10
N LEU A 583 -22.59 -10.69 12.43
CA LEU A 583 -22.17 -11.90 13.13
C LEU A 583 -21.08 -12.65 12.36
N ARG A 584 -21.25 -12.86 11.04
CA ARG A 584 -20.25 -13.56 10.21
C ARG A 584 -18.94 -12.78 10.13
N VAL A 585 -19.00 -11.45 10.00
CA VAL A 585 -17.83 -10.55 9.98
C VAL A 585 -17.07 -10.64 11.31
N LYS A 586 -17.75 -10.44 12.45
CA LYS A 586 -17.17 -10.60 13.80
C LYS A 586 -16.52 -11.98 14.00
N MET A 587 -17.17 -13.04 13.54
CA MET A 587 -16.66 -14.41 13.62
C MET A 587 -15.36 -14.60 12.80
N ARG A 588 -15.26 -14.04 11.58
CA ARG A 588 -14.01 -14.05 10.79
C ARG A 588 -12.90 -13.24 11.45
N MET A 589 -13.21 -12.06 11.97
CA MET A 589 -12.25 -11.24 12.70
C MET A 589 -11.69 -11.99 13.92
N PHE A 590 -12.54 -12.68 14.68
CA PHE A 590 -12.10 -13.55 15.78
C PHE A 590 -11.26 -14.74 15.29
N ALA A 591 -11.69 -15.44 14.23
CA ALA A 591 -10.94 -16.55 13.63
C ALA A 591 -9.52 -16.12 13.19
N ARG A 592 -9.39 -14.93 12.60
CA ARG A 592 -8.09 -14.34 12.24
C ARG A 592 -7.27 -13.92 13.45
N PHE A 593 -7.90 -13.33 14.47
CA PHE A 593 -7.24 -12.97 15.73
C PHE A 593 -6.60 -14.19 16.41
N ILE A 594 -7.27 -15.35 16.39
CA ILE A 594 -6.72 -16.62 16.91
C ILE A 594 -5.82 -17.37 15.91
N GLY A 595 -5.44 -16.74 14.79
CA GLY A 595 -4.43 -17.25 13.85
C GLY A 595 -4.91 -18.31 12.85
N MET A 596 -6.23 -18.43 12.61
CA MET A 596 -6.75 -19.40 11.63
C MET A 596 -6.47 -18.95 10.19
N ARG A 597 -5.94 -19.88 9.38
CA ARG A 597 -5.82 -19.73 7.92
C ARG A 597 -7.15 -20.07 7.24
N GLY A 598 -7.46 -19.46 6.10
CA GLY A 598 -8.76 -19.66 5.44
C GLY A 598 -9.87 -18.79 6.05
N ALA A 599 -9.50 -17.76 6.82
CA ALA A 599 -10.41 -16.81 7.47
C ALA A 599 -10.32 -15.41 6.85
N GLU A 600 -9.77 -15.32 5.63
CA GLU A 600 -9.67 -14.08 4.85
C GLU A 600 -11.08 -13.51 4.57
N THR A 601 -11.20 -12.19 4.44
CA THR A 601 -12.48 -11.54 4.13
C THR A 601 -12.85 -11.81 2.67
N PRO A 602 -13.98 -12.48 2.38
CA PRO A 602 -14.39 -12.76 1.01
C PRO A 602 -14.89 -11.49 0.30
N THR A 603 -14.75 -11.45 -1.03
CA THR A 603 -14.99 -10.26 -1.87
C THR A 603 -16.37 -9.62 -1.67
N TRP A 604 -17.44 -10.41 -1.67
CA TRP A 604 -18.83 -9.92 -1.51
C TRP A 604 -19.05 -9.14 -0.20
N GLU A 605 -18.32 -9.52 0.85
CA GLU A 605 -18.41 -8.89 2.16
C GLU A 605 -17.56 -7.63 2.25
N TYR A 606 -16.44 -7.60 1.53
CA TYR A 606 -15.67 -6.38 1.36
C TYR A 606 -16.47 -5.34 0.56
N GLU A 607 -17.11 -5.75 -0.54
CA GLU A 607 -18.03 -4.89 -1.32
C GLU A 607 -19.14 -4.34 -0.42
N ARG A 608 -19.77 -5.20 0.40
CA ARG A 608 -20.80 -4.81 1.37
C ARG A 608 -20.29 -3.85 2.45
N GLN A 609 -19.09 -4.07 2.99
CA GLN A 609 -18.45 -3.15 3.95
C GLN A 609 -18.16 -1.78 3.32
N MET A 610 -17.67 -1.76 2.09
CA MET A 610 -17.39 -0.52 1.34
C MET A 610 -18.67 0.23 0.97
N GLU A 611 -19.74 -0.48 0.60
CA GLU A 611 -21.07 0.09 0.36
C GLU A 611 -21.57 0.82 1.62
N ILE A 612 -21.56 0.14 2.77
CA ILE A 612 -21.99 0.68 4.07
C ILE A 612 -21.15 1.89 4.51
N LEU A 613 -19.82 1.81 4.36
CA LEU A 613 -18.92 2.94 4.63
C LEU A 613 -19.22 4.14 3.70
N GLY A 614 -19.44 3.88 2.41
CA GLY A 614 -19.83 4.91 1.44
C GLY A 614 -21.20 5.54 1.75
N ASN A 615 -22.17 4.74 2.21
CA ASN A 615 -23.48 5.22 2.65
C ASN A 615 -23.34 6.07 3.93
N LYS A 616 -22.58 5.62 4.94
CA LYS A 616 -22.28 6.41 6.16
C LYS A 616 -21.63 7.76 5.84
N ILE A 617 -20.66 7.81 4.93
CA ILE A 617 -20.03 9.07 4.51
C ILE A 617 -21.06 10.00 3.84
N ARG A 618 -21.85 9.48 2.89
CA ARG A 618 -22.92 10.26 2.23
C ARG A 618 -23.97 10.77 3.22
N TRP A 619 -24.33 9.96 4.22
CA TRP A 619 -25.29 10.33 5.25
C TRP A 619 -24.72 11.40 6.20
N SER A 620 -23.46 11.27 6.63
CA SER A 620 -22.77 12.27 7.46
C SER A 620 -22.66 13.63 6.76
N VAL A 621 -22.36 13.64 5.45
CA VAL A 621 -22.32 14.89 4.66
C VAL A 621 -23.70 15.55 4.61
N ARG A 622 -24.78 14.76 4.39
CA ARG A 622 -26.15 15.29 4.42
C ARG A 622 -26.57 15.82 5.78
N GLU A 623 -26.22 15.14 6.88
CA GLU A 623 -26.48 15.66 8.24
C GLU A 623 -25.72 16.98 8.51
N GLU A 624 -24.50 17.13 7.99
CA GLU A 624 -23.74 18.37 8.09
C GLU A 624 -24.33 19.50 7.24
N GLU A 625 -24.77 19.21 6.01
CA GLU A 625 -25.50 20.13 5.12
C GLU A 625 -26.81 20.58 5.78
N GLU A 626 -27.68 19.66 6.23
CA GLU A 626 -28.92 20.00 6.92
C GLU A 626 -28.68 20.77 8.24
N ARG A 627 -27.61 20.45 8.98
CA ARG A 627 -27.25 21.19 10.20
C ARG A 627 -26.71 22.59 9.88
N ALA A 628 -26.04 22.79 8.74
CA ALA A 628 -25.62 24.11 8.27
C ALA A 628 -26.84 24.94 7.83
N GLU A 629 -27.78 24.37 7.07
CA GLU A 629 -29.03 25.04 6.68
C GLU A 629 -29.87 25.43 7.91
N ARG A 630 -30.02 24.54 8.90
CA ARG A 630 -30.72 24.85 10.16
C ARG A 630 -30.02 25.94 10.98
N LYS A 631 -28.70 26.06 10.90
CA LYS A 631 -27.94 27.17 11.52
C LYS A 631 -28.07 28.50 10.75
N ALA A 632 -28.36 28.46 9.45
CA ALA A 632 -28.60 29.67 8.66
C ALA A 632 -29.95 30.34 8.98
N TYR A 633 -30.86 29.63 9.66
CA TYR A 633 -32.23 30.11 9.95
C TYR A 633 -32.49 30.44 11.44
N SER A 634 -31.53 31.06 12.12
CA SER A 634 -31.77 31.78 13.39
C SER A 634 -31.72 33.30 13.18
N GLY A 635 -32.76 33.84 12.54
CA GLY A 635 -33.02 35.29 12.57
C GLY A 635 -33.25 35.79 14.01
N PRO A 636 -33.05 37.08 14.29
CA PRO A 636 -33.20 37.62 15.64
C PRO A 636 -34.63 37.39 16.15
N ALA A 637 -34.74 36.91 17.40
CA ALA A 637 -36.03 36.71 18.03
C ALA A 637 -36.78 38.05 18.16
N SER A 638 -37.93 38.16 17.50
CA SER A 638 -38.86 39.26 17.71
C SER A 638 -39.47 39.14 19.10
N LEU A 639 -39.05 40.01 20.01
CA LEU A 639 -39.70 40.20 21.31
C LEU A 639 -41.12 40.76 21.11
N PRO A 640 -42.12 40.25 21.85
CA PRO A 640 -43.39 40.94 22.09
C PRO A 640 -43.21 42.14 23.03
#